data_AF-A0A838F4P7-F1
#
_entry.id   AF-A0A838F4P7-F1
#
_cell.length_a   1.000
_cell.length_b   1.000
_cell.length_c   1.000
_cell.angle_alpha   90.00
_cell.angle_beta   90.00
_cell.angle_gamma   90.00
#
_symmetry.space_group_name_H-M   'P 1'
#
loop_
_entity.id
_entity.type
_entity.pdbx_description
1 polymer ?
#
loop_
_entity_poly.entity_id
_entity_poly.type
_entity_poly.pdbx_seq_one_letter_code
_entity_poly.pdbx_strand_id
1 'polypeptide(L)' 'MATIQIDIDDRFPAEKALKKFKRMCDAFGIVKEYRARTEYKKPSVKMKEKLENAEKRRHKTNSRTRSTKY' A
#
# COMPACT_ATOMS: atom_id res chain seq x y z
N MET A 1 -9.63 15.03 5.93
CA MET A 1 -8.87 13.81 6.24
C MET A 1 -9.78 12.62 6.01
N ALA A 2 -9.33 11.59 5.31
CA ALA A 2 -10.16 10.40 5.09
C ALA A 2 -10.11 9.53 6.36
N THR A 3 -11.27 9.35 7.00
CA THR A 3 -11.43 8.49 8.17
C THR A 3 -11.80 7.08 7.70
N ILE A 4 -11.02 6.07 8.10
CA ILE A 4 -11.34 4.67 7.81
C ILE A 4 -12.36 4.20 8.85
N GLN A 5 -13.58 3.91 8.39
CA GLN A 5 -14.66 3.35 9.22
C GLN A 5 -15.02 1.96 8.72
N ILE A 6 -15.29 1.04 9.66
CA ILE A 6 -15.73 -0.31 9.38
C ILE A 6 -16.83 -0.67 10.38
N ASP A 7 -18.00 -0.97 9.85
CA ASP A 7 -19.12 -1.45 10.64
C ASP A 7 -19.02 -2.97 10.80
N ILE A 8 -19.33 -3.43 12.01
CA ILE A 8 -19.32 -4.84 12.38
C ILE A 8 -20.79 -5.31 12.40
N ASP A 9 -21.05 -6.43 11.73
CA ASP A 9 -22.37 -7.07 11.63
C ASP A 9 -22.17 -8.57 11.89
N ASP A 10 -23.24 -9.33 12.14
CA ASP A 10 -23.17 -10.78 12.43
C ASP A 10 -22.54 -11.58 11.27
N ARG A 11 -22.71 -11.08 10.04
CA ARG A 11 -22.07 -11.65 8.85
C ARG A 11 -20.58 -11.28 8.71
N PHE A 12 -20.14 -10.24 9.42
CA PHE A 12 -18.78 -9.73 9.40
C PHE A 12 -18.18 -9.71 10.82
N PRO A 13 -17.82 -10.88 11.36
CA PRO A 13 -17.29 -10.99 12.71
C PRO A 13 -16.03 -10.13 12.92
N ALA A 14 -15.79 -9.75 14.18
CA ALA A 14 -14.77 -8.77 14.56
C ALA A 14 -13.37 -9.06 14.00
N GLU A 15 -12.93 -10.33 13.94
CA GLU A 15 -11.63 -10.69 13.38
C GLU A 15 -11.51 -10.36 11.88
N LYS A 16 -12.58 -10.57 11.11
CA LYS A 16 -12.61 -10.24 9.69
C LYS A 16 -12.61 -8.72 9.50
N ALA A 17 -13.30 -7.97 10.37
CA ALA A 17 -13.28 -6.51 10.42
C ALA A 17 -11.86 -5.97 10.63
N LEU A 18 -11.12 -6.50 11.62
CA LEU A 18 -9.74 -6.11 11.89
C LEU A 18 -8.81 -6.37 10.70
N LYS A 19 -8.93 -7.53 10.06
CA LYS A 19 -8.13 -7.85 8.87
C LYS A 19 -8.44 -6.91 7.70
N LYS A 20 -9.72 -6.55 7.52
CA LYS A 20 -10.15 -5.59 6.50
C LYS A 20 -9.64 -4.18 6.83
N PHE A 21 -9.70 -3.76 8.10
CA PHE A 21 -9.15 -2.49 8.57
C PHE A 21 -7.68 -2.36 8.23
N LYS A 22 -6.87 -3.37 8.59
CA LYS A 22 -5.45 -3.39 8.28
C LYS A 22 -5.20 -3.27 6.77
N ARG A 23 -5.94 -4.02 5.95
CA ARG A 23 -5.85 -3.93 4.48
C ARG A 23 -6.22 -2.54 3.96
N MET A 24 -7.24 -1.89 4.53
CA MET A 24 -7.60 -0.52 4.17
C MET A 24 -6.48 0.44 4.55
N CYS A 25 -5.92 0.39 5.76
CA CYS A 25 -4.78 1.21 6.16
C CYS A 25 -3.57 1.05 5.24
N ASP A 26 -3.27 -0.20 4.84
CA ASP A 26 -2.20 -0.53 3.91
C ASP A 26 -2.50 0.01 2.49
N ALA A 27 -3.75 -0.08 2.02
CA ALA A 27 -4.20 0.39 0.70
C ALA A 27 -4.24 1.92 0.60
N PHE A 28 -4.75 2.60 1.62
CA PHE A 28 -4.71 4.07 1.72
C PHE A 28 -3.28 4.60 1.91
N GLY A 29 -2.31 3.73 2.20
CA GLY A 29 -0.90 4.10 2.29
C GLY A 29 -0.54 4.81 3.59
N ILE A 30 -1.41 4.80 4.61
CA ILE A 30 -1.21 5.48 5.90
C ILE A 30 0.10 5.02 6.55
N VAL A 31 0.35 3.70 6.56
CA VAL A 31 1.57 3.13 7.14
C VAL A 31 2.83 3.58 6.37
N LYS A 32 2.72 3.71 5.05
CA LYS A 32 3.83 4.15 4.19
C LYS A 32 4.12 5.63 4.42
N GLU A 33 3.09 6.44 4.52
CA GLU A 33 3.20 7.86 4.80
C GLU A 33 3.80 8.11 6.18
N TYR A 34 3.33 7.38 7.21
CA TYR A 34 3.91 7.45 8.55
C TYR A 34 5.42 7.19 8.51
N ARG A 35 5.85 6.08 7.91
CA ARG A 35 7.29 5.74 7.75
C ARG A 35 8.08 6.74 6.90
N ALA A 36 7.43 7.45 5.98
CA ALA A 36 8.09 8.47 5.17
C ALA A 36 8.26 9.79 5.92
N ARG A 37 7.41 10.04 6.92
CA ARG A 37 7.42 11.24 7.76
C ARG A 37 8.29 11.11 9.01
N THR A 38 8.68 9.89 9.41
CA THR A 38 9.54 9.67 10.60
C THR A 38 10.93 10.26 10.46
N GLU A 39 11.47 10.37 9.24
CA GLU A 39 12.81 10.91 8.99
C GLU A 39 12.81 11.91 7.83
N TYR A 40 13.58 12.98 7.95
CA TYR A 40 13.81 13.88 6.83
C TYR A 40 14.77 13.25 5.80
N LYS A 41 14.22 12.91 4.65
CA LYS A 41 15.01 12.59 3.45
C LYS A 41 15.11 13.80 2.53
N LYS A 42 16.32 14.06 2.01
CA LYS A 42 16.57 15.10 1.00
C LYS A 42 15.69 14.89 -0.25
N PRO A 43 15.29 15.96 -0.97
CA PRO A 43 14.43 15.87 -2.14
C PRO A 43 14.97 14.94 -3.24
N SER A 44 16.29 14.96 -3.47
CA SER A 44 16.96 14.09 -4.45
C SER A 44 16.82 12.61 -4.10
N VAL A 45 16.99 12.25 -2.83
CA VAL A 45 16.85 10.87 -2.34
C VAL A 45 15.40 10.41 -2.48
N LYS A 46 14.43 11.27 -2.13
CA LYS A 46 13.00 10.99 -2.31
C LYS A 46 12.65 10.72 -3.78
N MET A 47 13.22 11.51 -4.70
CA MET A 47 13.02 11.34 -6.14
C MET A 47 13.61 10.01 -6.64
N LYS A 48 14.84 9.69 -6.23
CA LYS A 48 15.51 8.43 -6.57
C LYS A 48 14.71 7.22 -6.09
N GLU A 49 14.30 7.20 -4.82
CA GLU A 49 13.47 6.13 -4.25
C GLU A 49 12.12 5.98 -4.96
N LYS A 50 11.53 7.10 -5.43
CA LYS A 50 10.27 7.07 -6.19
C LYS A 50 10.45 6.39 -7.55
N LEU A 51 11.52 6.72 -8.28
CA LEU A 51 11.83 6.14 -9.59
C LEU A 51 12.10 4.64 -9.48
N GLU A 52 12.98 4.23 -8.57
CA GLU A 52 13.30 2.81 -8.35
C GLU A 52 12.05 2.00 -7.97
N ASN A 53 11.16 2.55 -7.13
CA ASN A 53 9.91 1.89 -6.79
C ASN A 53 8.94 1.77 -7.97
N ALA A 54 8.92 2.75 -8.87
CA ALA A 54 8.12 2.71 -10.09
C ALA A 54 8.64 1.64 -11.06
N GLU A 55 9.96 1.56 -11.25
CA GLU A 55 10.60 0.54 -12.08
C GLU A 55 10.35 -0.86 -11.54
N LYS A 56 10.55 -1.08 -10.22
CA LYS A 56 10.23 -2.37 -9.58
C LYS A 56 8.79 -2.79 -9.81
N ARG A 57 7.82 -1.86 -9.74
CA ARG A 57 6.41 -2.12 -10.05
C ARG A 57 6.21 -2.49 -11.53
N ARG A 58 6.82 -1.75 -12.46
CA ARG A 58 6.76 -2.03 -13.90
C ARG A 58 7.32 -3.41 -14.24
N HIS A 59 8.48 -3.78 -13.67
CA HIS A 59 9.07 -5.10 -13.87
C HIS A 59 8.15 -6.22 -13.37
N LYS A 60 7.54 -6.05 -12.20
CA LYS A 60 6.58 -7.02 -11.64
C LYS A 60 5.33 -7.17 -12.49
N THR A 61 4.81 -6.09 -13.07
CA THR A 61 3.67 -6.15 -13.99
C THR A 61 4.05 -6.88 -15.27
N ASN A 62 5.18 -6.51 -15.89
CA ASN A 62 5.61 -7.09 -17.17
C ASN A 62 5.92 -8.59 -17.05
N SER A 63 6.57 -9.03 -15.97
CA SER A 63 6.82 -10.47 -15.74
C SER A 63 5.53 -11.27 -15.59
N ARG A 64 4.53 -10.70 -14.91
CA ARG A 64 3.21 -11.32 -14.73
C ARG A 64 2.46 -11.44 -16.05
N THR A 65 2.47 -10.39 -16.88
CA THR A 65 1.87 -10.40 -18.22
C THR A 65 2.53 -11.42 -19.15
N ARG A 66 3.86 -11.56 -19.11
CA ARG A 66 4.58 -12.56 -19.92
C ARG A 66 4.24 -14.00 -19.53
N SER A 67 4.02 -14.27 -18.24
CA SER A 67 3.62 -15.58 -17.73
C SER A 67 2.17 -15.96 -18.05
N THR A 68 1.29 -15.01 -18.34
CA THR A 68 -0.12 -15.28 -18.70
C THR A 68 -0.34 -15.41 -20.20
N LYS A 69 0.70 -15.17 -21.00
CA LYS A 69 0.64 -15.16 -22.48
C LYS A 69 1.00 -16.51 -23.10
N TYR A 70 1.18 -17.54 -22.29
CA TYR A 70 1.41 -18.93 -22.67
C TYR A 70 0.51 -19.83 -21.82
#